data_AF-N8ZP01-F1
#
_entry.id   AF-N8ZP01-F1
#
_cell.length_a   1.000
_cell.length_b   1.000
_cell.length_c   1.000
_cell.angle_alpha   90.00
_cell.angle_beta   90.00
_cell.angle_gamma   90.00
#
_symmetry.space_group_name_H-M   'P 1'
#
loop_
_entity.id
_entity.type
_entity.pdbx_description
1 polymer ?
#
loop_
_entity_poly.entity_id
_entity_poly.type
_entity_poly.pdbx_seq_one_letter_code
_entity_poly.pdbx_strand_id
1 'polypeptide(L)' 'MKPIPERGDELVLTCRGCSKSNLMKIKSIKKNAQNEDGSWCYTVKAVCNICGFMNGDYRPIWYNFYRIGIIDF' A
#
# COMPACT_ATOMS: atom_id res chain seq x y z
N MET A 1 14.49 -5.59 -10.06
CA MET A 1 13.33 -6.11 -9.30
C MET A 1 13.31 -5.45 -7.93
N LYS A 2 12.35 -4.57 -7.64
CA LYS A 2 12.08 -4.18 -6.25
C LYS A 2 11.16 -5.23 -5.63
N PRO A 3 11.49 -5.80 -4.46
CA PRO A 3 10.61 -6.73 -3.78
C PRO A 3 9.34 -6.00 -3.34
N ILE A 4 8.28 -6.78 -3.11
CA ILE A 4 7.02 -6.33 -2.51
C ILE A 4 7.34 -5.34 -1.36
N PRO A 5 6.67 -4.17 -1.30
CA PRO A 5 7.03 -3.15 -0.33
C PRO A 5 6.89 -3.66 1.11
N GLU A 6 7.84 -3.28 1.96
CA GLU A 6 7.97 -3.78 3.31
C GLU A 6 7.50 -2.77 4.36
N ARG A 7 7.42 -3.22 5.62
CA ARG A 7 7.15 -2.32 6.73
C ARG A 7 8.29 -1.31 6.84
N GLY A 8 7.93 -0.03 6.86
CA GLY A 8 8.89 1.07 6.96
C GLY A 8 9.09 1.81 5.64
N ASP A 9 8.77 1.18 4.51
CA ASP A 9 8.84 1.82 3.19
C ASP A 9 7.86 2.98 3.08
N GLU A 10 8.17 3.91 2.19
CA GLU A 10 7.33 5.06 1.88
C GLU A 10 6.76 4.94 0.47
N LEU A 11 5.43 5.03 0.36
CA LEU A 11 4.71 4.95 -0.91
C LEU A 11 3.86 6.19 -1.10
N VAL A 12 3.78 6.67 -2.35
CA VAL A 12 2.83 7.74 -2.71
C VAL A 12 1.45 7.11 -2.84
N LEU A 13 0.56 7.43 -1.90
CA LEU A 13 -0.80 6.92 -1.86
C LEU A 13 -1.78 8.09 -1.67
N THR A 14 -3.04 7.91 -2.08
CA THR A 14 -4.10 8.87 -1.77
C THR A 14 -4.68 8.62 -0.38
N CYS A 15 -4.66 9.63 0.48
CA CYS A 15 -5.17 9.54 1.84
C CYS A 15 -6.69 9.55 1.87
N ARG A 16 -7.34 8.59 2.55
CA ARG A 16 -8.80 8.67 2.76
C ARG A 16 -9.22 9.77 3.73
N GLY A 17 -8.37 10.11 4.70
CA GLY A 17 -8.64 11.19 5.68
C GLY A 17 -8.62 12.59 5.07
N CYS A 18 -7.59 12.95 4.30
CA CYS A 18 -7.43 14.31 3.75
C CYS A 18 -7.54 14.40 2.22
N SER A 19 -7.80 13.28 1.52
CA SER A 19 -7.89 13.18 0.05
C SER A 19 -6.67 13.63 -0.75
N LYS A 20 -5.55 13.94 -0.09
CA LYS A 20 -4.29 14.30 -0.75
C LYS A 20 -3.50 13.05 -1.10
N SER A 21 -2.86 13.07 -2.27
CA SER A 21 -1.83 12.11 -2.64
C SER A 21 -0.49 12.57 -2.09
N ASN A 22 0.14 11.74 -1.26
CA ASN A 22 1.38 12.07 -0.58
C ASN A 22 2.16 10.82 -0.20
N LEU A 23 3.43 11.00 0.18
CA LEU A 23 4.24 9.92 0.74
C LEU A 23 3.64 9.45 2.07
N MET A 24 3.47 8.14 2.19
CA MET A 24 2.95 7.49 3.38
C MET A 24 3.86 6.35 3.80
N LYS A 25 4.13 6.28 5.10
CA LYS A 25 4.97 5.23 5.67
C LYS A 25 4.14 3.98 5.95
N ILE A 26 4.55 2.84 5.41
CA ILE A 26 3.94 1.54 5.65
C ILE A 26 4.17 1.14 7.10
N LYS A 27 3.07 0.85 7.81
CA LYS A 27 3.09 0.32 9.17
C LYS A 27 2.95 -1.19 9.22
N SER A 28 2.19 -1.77 8.29
CA SER A 28 2.02 -3.22 8.19
C SER A 28 1.68 -3.63 6.76
N ILE A 29 2.22 -4.77 6.36
CA ILE A 29 1.83 -5.47 5.14
C ILE A 29 1.41 -6.90 5.51
N LYS A 30 0.33 -7.39 4.90
CA LYS A 30 -0.15 -8.76 5.05
C LYS A 30 -0.37 -9.37 3.67
N LYS A 31 0.28 -10.50 3.42
CA LYS A 31 0.04 -11.34 2.23
C LYS A 31 -1.29 -12.09 2.41
N ASN A 32 -2.16 -12.04 1.41
CA ASN A 32 -3.50 -12.62 1.48
C ASN A 32 -3.63 -13.87 0.60
N ALA A 33 -3.82 -13.68 -0.71
CA ALA A 33 -4.12 -14.75 -1.66
C ALA A 33 -3.30 -14.55 -2.94
N GLN A 34 -3.11 -15.63 -3.69
CA GLN A 34 -2.55 -15.59 -5.03
C GLN A 34 -3.69 -15.53 -6.05
N ASN A 35 -3.56 -14.66 -7.04
CA ASN A 35 -4.47 -14.55 -8.16
C ASN A 35 -4.20 -15.68 -9.17
N GLU A 36 -5.14 -15.93 -10.09
CA GLU A 36 -5.02 -16.93 -11.14
C GLU A 36 -3.83 -16.69 -12.07
N ASP A 37 -3.43 -15.43 -12.24
CA ASP A 37 -2.25 -15.02 -13.02
C ASP A 37 -0.90 -15.22 -12.29
N GLY A 38 -0.93 -15.78 -11.08
CA GLY A 38 0.26 -16.02 -10.24
C GLY A 38 0.70 -14.82 -9.41
N SER A 39 0.09 -13.64 -9.56
CA SER A 39 0.39 -12.46 -8.73
C SER A 39 -0.19 -12.60 -7.32
N TRP A 40 0.39 -11.89 -6.34
CA TRP A 40 -0.06 -11.95 -4.94
C TRP A 40 -0.82 -10.68 -4.53
N CYS A 41 -1.95 -10.88 -3.84
CA CYS A 41 -2.70 -9.82 -3.18
C CYS A 41 -2.14 -9.54 -1.78
N TYR A 42 -1.96 -8.26 -1.45
CA TYR A 42 -1.53 -7.81 -0.13
C TYR A 42 -2.48 -6.74 0.42
N THR A 43 -2.71 -6.78 1.72
CA THR A 43 -3.29 -5.66 2.47
C THR A 43 -2.15 -4.81 3.02
N VAL A 44 -2.18 -3.50 2.79
CA VAL A 44 -1.23 -2.55 3.37
C VAL A 44 -1.95 -1.55 4.26
N LYS A 45 -1.38 -1.32 5.44
CA LYS A 45 -1.70 -0.15 6.27
C LYS A 45 -0.55 0.83 6.21
N ALA A 46 -0.86 2.09 5.92
CA ALA A 46 0.12 3.17 5.82
C ALA A 46 -0.40 4.42 6.52
N VAL A 47 0.51 5.21 7.08
CA VAL A 47 0.16 6.45 7.80
C VAL A 47 0.43 7.65 6.89
N CYS A 48 -0.59 8.47 6.72
CA CYS A 48 -0.49 9.74 6.00
C CYS A 48 0.39 10.72 6.79
N ASN A 49 1.48 11.20 6.19
CA ASN A 49 2.36 12.17 6.84
C ASN A 49 1.76 13.58 6.99
N ILE A 50 0.64 13.89 6.31
CA ILE A 50 -0.04 15.20 6.38
C ILE A 50 -1.05 15.25 7.52
N CYS A 51 -1.94 14.26 7.62
CA CYS A 51 -3.06 14.30 8.57
C CYS A 51 -3.00 13.21 9.65
N GLY A 52 -1.98 12.35 9.63
CA GLY A 52 -1.82 11.25 10.60
C GLY A 52 -2.80 10.08 10.40
N PHE A 53 -3.73 10.17 9.45
CA PHE A 53 -4.72 9.12 9.21
C PHE A 53 -4.07 7.80 8.78
N MET A 54 -4.51 6.69 9.37
CA MET A 54 -4.08 5.35 9.00
C MET A 54 -4.94 4.81 7.84
N ASN A 55 -4.40 4.89 6.63
CA ASN A 55 -4.99 4.24 5.47
C ASN A 55 -4.97 2.72 5.69
N GLY A 56 -6.12 2.06 5.51
CA GLY A 56 -6.25 0.60 5.67
C GLY A 56 -6.80 0.14 7.03
N ASP A 57 -7.12 1.06 7.94
CA ASP A 57 -7.58 0.70 9.29
C ASP A 57 -9.05 0.26 9.35
N TYR A 58 -9.93 0.95 8.63
CA TYR A 58 -11.37 0.67 8.60
C TYR A 58 -11.82 -0.26 7.47
N ARG A 59 -11.05 -0.33 6.37
CA ARG A 59 -11.28 -1.27 5.28
C ARG A 59 -9.91 -1.68 4.70
N PRO A 60 -9.66 -2.98 4.47
CA PRO A 60 -8.46 -3.40 3.76
C PRO A 60 -8.41 -2.69 2.41
N ILE A 61 -7.34 -1.94 2.18
CA ILE A 61 -7.10 -1.32 0.87
C ILE A 61 -6.26 -2.30 0.08
N TRP A 62 -6.83 -2.75 -1.03
CA TRP A 62 -6.18 -3.63 -1.98
C TRP A 62 -5.41 -2.75 -2.94
N TYR A 63 -4.10 -2.69 -2.77
CA TYR A 63 -3.24 -1.99 -3.72
C TYR A 63 -2.76 -2.98 -4.77
N ASN A 64 -3.01 -2.67 -6.03
CA ASN A 64 -2.31 -3.31 -7.12
C ASN A 64 -0.94 -2.61 -7.26
N PHE A 65 0.10 -3.21 -6.68
CA PHE A 65 1.46 -2.66 -6.65
C PHE A 65 2.10 -2.49 -8.03
N TYR A 66 1.65 -3.23 -9.05
CA TYR A 66 2.03 -3.00 -10.44
C TYR A 66 1.47 -1.67 -10.95
N ARG A 67 0.18 -1.41 -10.70
CA ARG A 67 -0.50 -0.20 -11.21
C ARG A 67 0.03 1.10 -10.61
N ILE A 68 0.67 1.04 -9.45
CA ILE A 68 1.30 2.17 -8.78
C ILE A 68 2.83 2.24 -9.02
N GLY A 69 3.35 1.44 -9.96
CA GLY A 69 4.76 1.51 -10.41
C GLY A 69 5.77 1.03 -9.36
N ILE A 70 5.36 0.17 -8.43
CA ILE A 70 6.23 -0.34 -7.36
C ILE A 70 6.90 -1.66 -7.78
N ILE A 71 6.27 -2.41 -8.69
CA ILE A 71 6.78 -3.67 -9.24
C ILE A 71 6.85 -3.52 -10.76
N ASP A 72 8.05 -3.68 -11.32
CA ASP A 72 8.29 -3.81 -12.77
C ASP A 72 8.68 -5.27 -13.10
N PHE A 73 8.27 -5.73 -14.30
CA PHE A 73 8.59 -7.05 -14.85
C PHE A 73 10.07 -7.20 -15.21
#